data_AF-A0A1F8WE36-F1
#
_entry.id   AF-A0A1F8WE36-F1
#
_cell.length_a   1.000
_cell.length_b   1.000
_cell.length_c   1.000
_cell.angle_alpha   90.00
_cell.angle_beta   90.00
_cell.angle_gamma   90.00
#
_symmetry.space_group_name_H-M   'P 1'
#
loop_
_entity.id
_entity.type
_entity.pdbx_description
1 polymer ?
#
loop_
_entity_poly.entity_id
_entity_poly.type
_entity_poly.pdbx_seq_one_letter_code
_entity_poly.pdbx_strand_id
1 'polypeptide(L)' 'MKKEYDFSKGVRGKFYRSHKIQKTIRLDEDVLKFYQKMSKRCGIPYQTLINLTLKKFAAEDGQLVIQP' A
#
# COMPACT_ATOMS: atom_id res chain seq x y z
N MET A 1 -6.82 30.30 -28.59
CA MET A 1 -6.75 29.28 -27.51
C MET A 1 -8.00 29.39 -26.66
N LYS A 2 -8.71 28.29 -26.39
CA LYS A 2 -9.93 28.32 -25.54
C LYS A 2 -9.54 28.53 -24.07
N LYS A 3 -10.34 29.33 -23.36
CA LYS A 3 -10.02 29.87 -22.03
C LYS A 3 -10.16 28.85 -20.89
N GLU A 4 -11.02 27.84 -21.00
CA GLU A 4 -11.28 26.92 -19.88
C GLU A 4 -11.50 25.50 -20.41
N TYR A 5 -10.72 24.57 -19.89
CA TYR A 5 -10.87 23.14 -20.11
C TYR A 5 -11.45 22.52 -18.84
N ASP A 6 -12.61 21.89 -18.96
CA ASP A 6 -13.23 21.14 -17.88
C ASP A 6 -12.70 19.69 -17.87
N PHE A 7 -11.88 19.38 -16.86
CA PHE A 7 -11.28 18.07 -16.64
C PHE A 7 -12.08 17.19 -15.65
N SER A 8 -13.33 17.56 -15.32
CA SER A 8 -14.17 16.82 -14.37
C SER A 8 -14.39 15.34 -14.73
N LYS A 9 -14.30 15.00 -16.03
CA LYS A 9 -14.42 13.61 -16.55
C LYS A 9 -13.07 12.93 -16.80
N GLY A 10 -11.97 13.51 -16.33
CA GLY A 10 -10.63 12.96 -16.49
C GLY A 10 -10.45 11.67 -15.70
N VAL A 11 -10.46 10.53 -16.38
CA VAL A 11 -10.08 9.24 -15.80
C VAL A 11 -8.58 9.29 -15.47
N ARG A 12 -8.19 8.87 -14.24
CA ARG A 12 -6.77 8.81 -13.84
C ARG A 12 -5.97 8.02 -14.88
N GLY A 13 -5.13 8.73 -15.63
CA GLY A 13 -4.43 8.18 -16.79
C GLY A 13 -3.33 7.18 -16.43
N LYS A 14 -2.82 6.48 -17.46
CA LYS A 14 -1.74 5.47 -17.47
C LYS A 14 -0.44 5.90 -16.75
N PHE A 15 -0.27 7.20 -16.48
CA PHE A 15 0.89 7.79 -15.80
C PHE A 15 0.69 8.01 -14.30
N TYR A 16 -0.46 7.64 -13.73
CA TYR A 16 -0.66 7.72 -12.28
C TYR A 16 0.25 6.72 -11.57
N ARG A 17 1.33 7.24 -10.97
CA ARG A 17 2.19 6.47 -10.07
C ARG A 17 1.65 6.64 -8.66
N SER A 18 1.36 5.52 -7.98
CA SER A 18 1.08 5.53 -6.55
C SER A 18 2.27 6.19 -5.85
N HIS A 19 2.07 7.37 -5.27
CA HIS A 19 3.11 8.05 -4.50
C HIS A 19 3.44 7.19 -3.29
N LYS A 20 4.61 6.55 -3.31
CA LYS A 20 5.14 5.85 -2.14
C LYS A 20 5.72 6.90 -1.20
N ILE A 21 5.18 6.99 0.00
CA ILE A 21 5.68 7.91 1.01
C ILE A 21 6.65 7.12 1.89
N GLN A 22 7.87 7.63 2.04
CA GLN A 22 8.83 7.07 2.99
C GLN A 22 8.40 7.49 4.40
N LYS A 23 8.05 6.51 5.23
CA LYS A 23 7.68 6.71 6.63
C LYS A 23 8.41 5.69 7.49
N THR A 24 8.84 6.11 8.68
CA THR A 24 9.36 5.21 9.70
C THR A 24 8.18 4.67 10.50
N ILE A 25 8.00 3.35 10.50
CA ILE A 25 6.98 2.65 11.29
C ILE A 25 7.66 1.76 12.32
N ARG A 26 7.11 1.69 13.52
CA ARG A 26 7.52 0.69 14.51
C ARG A 26 6.75 -0.60 14.23
N LEU A 27 7.47 -1.71 14.19
CA LEU A 27 6.94 -3.04 13.94
C LEU A 27 7.52 -3.97 14.99
N ASP A 28 6.72 -4.92 15.46
CA ASP A 28 7.21 -5.99 16.33
C ASP A 28 8.20 -6.89 15.59
N GLU A 29 9.16 -7.42 16.34
CA GLU A 29 10.23 -8.26 15.78
C GLU A 29 9.65 -9.52 15.11
N ASP A 30 8.61 -10.10 15.70
CA ASP A 30 7.97 -11.32 15.21
C ASP A 30 7.29 -11.10 13.85
N VAL A 31 6.63 -9.95 13.69
CA VAL A 31 6.02 -9.55 12.42
C VAL A 31 7.09 -9.39 11.36
N LEU A 32 8.21 -8.73 11.70
CA LEU A 32 9.31 -8.55 10.76
C LEU A 32 9.93 -9.90 10.34
N LYS A 33 10.17 -10.82 11.29
CA LYS A 33 10.69 -12.17 11.01
C LYS A 33 9.75 -12.96 10.10
N PHE A 34 8.44 -12.88 10.32
CA PHE A 34 7.44 -13.52 9.47
C PHE A 34 7.54 -13.05 8.01
N TYR A 35 7.57 -11.73 7.78
CA TYR A 35 7.68 -11.17 6.44
C TYR A 35 9.05 -11.41 5.79
N GLN A 36 10.14 -11.47 6.55
CA GLN A 36 11.46 -11.86 6.03
C GLN A 36 11.48 -13.32 5.55
N LYS A 37 10.85 -14.23 6.29
CA LYS A 37 10.74 -15.64 5.87
C LYS A 37 9.88 -15.78 4.61
N MET A 38 8.76 -15.06 4.54
CA MET A 38 7.93 -15.02 3.32
C MET A 38 8.68 -14.40 2.14
N SER A 39 9.45 -13.34 2.37
CA SER A 39 10.26 -12.68 1.35
C SER A 39 11.24 -13.64 0.69
N LYS A 40 11.94 -14.48 1.48
CA LYS A 40 12.85 -15.51 0.95
C LYS A 40 12.14 -16.55 0.08
N ARG A 41 10.89 -16.89 0.39
CA ARG A 41 10.11 -17.87 -0.39
C ARG A 41 9.54 -17.27 -1.67
N CYS A 42 9.05 -16.04 -1.63
CA CYS A 42 8.37 -15.40 -2.76
C CYS A 42 9.32 -14.62 -3.68
N GLY A 43 10.56 -14.34 -3.26
CA GLY A 43 11.50 -13.51 -4.00
C GLY A 43 11.15 -12.01 -4.03
N ILE A 44 10.16 -11.59 -3.23
CA ILE A 44 9.70 -10.19 -3.14
C ILE A 44 10.25 -9.59 -1.86
N PRO A 45 10.79 -8.35 -1.85
CA PRO A 45 11.27 -7.71 -0.63
C PRO A 45 10.19 -7.62 0.46
N TYR A 46 10.55 -7.90 1.72
CA TYR A 46 9.62 -7.90 2.86
C TYR A 46 8.83 -6.59 3.00
N GLN A 47 9.45 -5.44 2.70
CA GLN A 47 8.81 -4.12 2.71
C GLN A 47 7.65 -4.02 1.71
N THR A 48 7.83 -4.63 0.53
CA THR A 48 6.79 -4.66 -0.50
C THR A 48 5.66 -5.59 -0.09
N LEU A 49 5.97 -6.73 0.54
CA LEU A 49 4.97 -7.65 1.08
C LEU A 49 4.12 -6.99 2.16
N ILE A 50 4.72 -6.29 3.12
CA ILE A 50 4.00 -5.56 4.18
C ILE A 50 3.01 -4.58 3.56
N ASN A 51 3.46 -3.77 2.61
CA ASN A 51 2.60 -2.81 1.93
C ASN A 51 1.46 -3.47 1.13
N LEU A 52 1.72 -4.62 0.50
CA LEU A 52 0.70 -5.39 -0.22
C LEU A 52 -0.36 -5.94 0.73
N THR A 53 0.04 -6.49 1.88
CA THR A 53 -0.89 -6.99 2.89
C THR A 53 -1.78 -5.85 3.40
N LEU A 54 -1.20 -4.70 3.74
CA LEU A 54 -1.96 -3.54 4.20
C LEU A 54 -2.95 -3.03 3.14
N LYS A 55 -2.53 -3.00 1.87
CA LYS A 55 -3.43 -2.65 0.76
C LYS A 55 -4.59 -3.63 0.60
N LYS A 56 -4.31 -4.93 0.73
CA LYS A 56 -5.34 -5.97 0.64
C LYS A 56 -6.34 -5.84 1.81
N PHE A 57 -5.82 -5.67 3.02
CA PHE A 57 -6.65 -5.45 4.20
C PHE A 57 -7.56 -4.22 4.07
N ALA A 58 -7.01 -3.11 3.56
CA ALA A 58 -7.79 -1.89 3.31
C ALA A 58 -8.84 -2.07 2.18
N ALA A 59 -8.55 -2.90 1.17
CA ALA A 59 -9.50 -3.20 0.09
C ALA A 59 -10.63 -4.14 0.54
N GLU A 60 -10.41 -4.91 1.61
CA GLU A 60 -11.38 -5.83 2.20
C GLU A 60 -12.28 -5.16 3.26
N ASP A 61 -12.18 -3.83 3.43
CA ASP A 61 -12.90 -3.05 4.47
C ASP A 61 -12.78 -3.69 5.87
N GLY A 62 -11.62 -4.26 6.15
CA GLY A 62 -11.35 -4.96 7.40
C GLY A 62 -11.49 -4.01 8.59
N GLN A 63 -12.61 -4.07 9.29
CA GLN A 63 -12.79 -3.36 10.56
C GLN A 63 -11.88 -4.04 11.60
N LEU A 64 -10.85 -3.31 12.06
CA LEU A 64 -10.06 -3.75 13.20
C LEU A 64 -10.93 -3.64 14.45
N VAL A 65 -11.43 -4.78 14.92
CA VAL A 65 -12.06 -4.87 16.23
C VAL A 65 -10.94 -4.80 17.27
N ILE A 66 -10.67 -3.58 17.74
CA ILE A 66 -9.77 -3.36 18.87
C ILE A 66 -10.59 -3.64 20.13
N GLN A 67 -10.35 -4.78 20.77
CA GLN A 67 -10.92 -5.04 22.09
C GLN A 67 -10.26 -4.11 23.12
N PRO A 68 -11.05 -3.43 23.96
CA PRO A 68 -10.55 -2.53 25.00
C PRO A 68 -9.83 -3.27 26.13
#